data_AF-A0A8X6Z316-F1
#
_entry.id   AF-A0A8X6Z316-F1
#
_cell.length_a   1.000
_cell.length_b   1.000
_cell.length_c   1.000
_cell.angle_alpha   90.00
_cell.angle_beta   90.00
_cell.angle_gamma   90.00
#
_symmetry.space_group_name_H-M   'P 1'
#
loop_
_entity.id
_entity.type
_entity.pdbx_description
1 polymer ?
#
loop_
_entity_poly.entity_id
_entity_poly.type
_entity_poly.pdbx_seq_one_letter_code
_entity_poly.pdbx_strand_id
1 'polypeptide(L)'
;MSIDSKKIITVSNLLTVLRIVLAPFISFYIIRNNWQLALILFFIAALTDMLDGFAARLFKQRTSLGTLLDPVADKILLLTTFASLIVANMSQLVIPFWFLIFLLVRELIIVIGALLVAFVSHDLKINPTIWGKLTTFFQIIFIFWYMSCFFFSWIPIKTFFLFFVFIIIFSTFSLMNYINIGIKILLQKFKS
;
A
#
# COMPACT_ATOMS: atom_id res chain seq x y z
N MET A 1 2.27 34.59 -7.35
CA MET A 1 2.03 33.18 -7.03
C MET A 1 0.53 33.02 -6.78
N SER A 2 -0.24 32.94 -7.87
CA SER A 2 -1.69 32.72 -7.80
C SER A 2 -1.95 31.25 -7.49
N ILE A 3 -2.36 30.97 -6.26
CA ILE A 3 -2.90 29.66 -5.89
C ILE A 3 -4.22 29.54 -6.66
N ASP A 4 -4.16 28.89 -7.82
CA ASP A 4 -5.30 28.73 -8.72
C ASP A 4 -6.30 27.77 -8.07
N SER A 5 -7.36 28.33 -7.51
CA SER A 5 -8.36 27.68 -6.66
C SER A 5 -9.42 26.90 -7.47
N LYS A 6 -9.03 26.19 -8.54
CA LYS A 6 -9.98 25.58 -9.50
C LYS A 6 -9.67 24.11 -9.84
N LYS A 7 -9.76 23.25 -8.84
CA LYS A 7 -10.42 21.91 -8.83
C LYS A 7 -9.92 21.10 -7.63
N ILE A 8 -10.51 21.38 -6.46
CA ILE A 8 -10.26 20.61 -5.23
C ILE A 8 -10.90 19.21 -5.32
N ILE A 9 -11.95 19.07 -6.14
CA ILE A 9 -12.68 17.82 -6.37
C ILE A 9 -12.30 17.30 -7.75
N THR A 10 -11.36 16.36 -7.79
CA THR A 10 -11.07 15.53 -8.95
C THR A 10 -11.56 14.11 -8.70
N VAL A 11 -11.79 13.35 -9.76
CA VAL A 11 -12.18 11.93 -9.67
C VAL A 11 -11.16 11.16 -8.82
N SER A 12 -9.87 11.44 -9.01
CA SER A 12 -8.78 10.86 -8.22
C SER A 12 -8.90 11.15 -6.73
N ASN A 13 -9.08 12.42 -6.34
CA ASN A 13 -9.21 12.77 -4.93
C ASN A 13 -10.43 12.10 -4.28
N LEU A 14 -11.55 11.99 -5.01
CA LEU A 14 -12.73 11.31 -4.51
C LEU A 14 -12.49 9.80 -4.29
N LEU A 15 -11.82 9.13 -5.23
CA LEU A 15 -11.49 7.70 -5.12
C LEU A 15 -10.51 7.43 -3.97
N THR A 16 -9.57 8.35 -3.74
CA THR A 16 -8.61 8.28 -2.63
C THR A 16 -9.27 8.49 -1.27
N VAL A 17 -10.16 9.47 -1.15
CA VAL A 17 -10.98 9.65 0.06
C VAL A 17 -11.88 8.43 0.30
N LEU A 18 -12.49 7.89 -0.76
CA LEU A 18 -13.31 6.70 -0.67
C LEU A 18 -12.52 5.50 -0.11
N ARG A 19 -11.27 5.29 -0.55
CA ARG A 19 -10.40 4.23 0.02
C ARG A 19 -10.11 4.42 1.51
N ILE A 20 -9.81 5.65 1.92
CA ILE A 20 -9.57 5.98 3.33
C ILE A 20 -10.83 5.68 4.16
N VAL A 21 -12.01 6.02 3.63
CA VAL A 21 -13.30 5.74 4.28
C VAL A 21 -13.60 4.25 4.29
N LEU A 22 -13.32 3.50 3.21
CA LEU A 22 -13.57 2.05 3.14
C LEU A 22 -12.68 1.23 4.08
N ALA A 23 -11.45 1.66 4.33
CA ALA A 23 -10.50 0.96 5.20
C ALA A 23 -11.09 0.55 6.57
N PRO A 24 -11.66 1.46 7.39
CA PRO A 24 -12.27 1.08 8.67
C PRO A 24 -13.49 0.17 8.52
N PHE A 25 -14.29 0.29 7.45
CA PHE A 25 -15.42 -0.63 7.20
C PHE A 25 -14.92 -2.04 6.91
N ILE A 26 -13.88 -2.17 6.08
CA ILE A 26 -13.23 -3.46 5.79
C ILE A 26 -12.73 -4.08 7.09
N SER A 27 -11.98 -3.32 7.90
CA SER A 27 -11.50 -3.79 9.21
C SER A 27 -12.64 -4.20 10.14
N PHE A 28 -13.75 -3.44 10.18
CA PHE A 28 -14.91 -3.78 10.98
C PHE A 28 -15.53 -5.13 10.58
N TYR A 29 -15.72 -5.38 9.28
CA TYR A 29 -16.29 -6.64 8.82
C TYR A 29 -15.34 -7.83 9.00
N ILE A 30 -14.02 -7.62 8.89
CA ILE A 30 -13.01 -8.63 9.23
C ILE A 30 -13.13 -9.05 10.69
N ILE A 31 -13.16 -8.08 11.62
CA ILE A 31 -13.25 -8.35 13.07
C ILE A 31 -14.58 -9.04 13.42
N ARG A 32 -15.66 -8.73 12.68
CA ARG A 32 -16.96 -9.39 12.81
C ARG A 32 -17.04 -10.76 12.11
N ASN A 33 -15.95 -11.24 11.51
CA ASN A 33 -15.88 -12.48 10.75
C ASN A 33 -16.85 -12.55 9.56
N ASN A 34 -17.30 -11.39 9.06
CA ASN A 34 -18.12 -11.31 7.86
C ASN A 34 -17.22 -11.17 6.63
N TRP A 35 -16.62 -12.31 6.26
CA TRP A 35 -15.63 -12.40 5.19
C TRP A 35 -16.20 -12.03 3.82
N GLN A 36 -17.48 -12.28 3.58
CA GLN A 36 -18.14 -11.95 2.32
C GLN A 36 -18.16 -10.43 2.09
N LEU A 37 -18.65 -9.66 3.05
CA LEU A 37 -18.67 -8.20 2.93
C LEU A 37 -17.27 -7.61 2.95
N ALA A 38 -16.38 -8.15 3.79
CA ALA A 38 -15.00 -7.69 3.84
C ALA A 38 -14.27 -7.86 2.49
N LEU A 39 -14.44 -9.02 1.85
CA LEU A 39 -13.86 -9.32 0.53
C LEU A 39 -14.44 -8.43 -0.57
N ILE A 40 -15.76 -8.24 -0.59
CA ILE A 40 -16.42 -7.37 -1.58
C ILE A 40 -15.94 -5.91 -1.44
N LEU A 41 -15.88 -5.39 -0.21
CA LEU A 41 -15.42 -4.02 0.02
C LEU A 41 -13.94 -3.84 -0.31
N PHE A 42 -13.10 -4.80 0.06
CA PHE A 42 -11.69 -4.80 -0.32
C PHE A 42 -11.51 -4.89 -1.84
N PHE A 43 -12.35 -5.68 -2.52
CA PHE A 43 -12.40 -5.76 -3.98
C PHE A 43 -12.70 -4.42 -4.63
N ILE A 44 -13.74 -3.76 -4.16
CA ILE A 44 -14.13 -2.43 -4.65
C ILE A 44 -12.98 -1.43 -4.39
N ALA A 45 -12.38 -1.44 -3.20
CA ALA A 45 -11.28 -0.53 -2.86
C ALA A 45 -10.07 -0.73 -3.79
N ALA A 46 -9.64 -1.98 -4.00
CA ALA A 46 -8.51 -2.29 -4.89
C ALA A 46 -8.81 -1.94 -6.35
N LEU A 47 -10.04 -2.20 -6.82
CA LEU A 47 -10.46 -1.85 -8.17
C LEU A 47 -10.47 -0.32 -8.38
N THR A 48 -10.93 0.45 -7.38
CA THR A 48 -10.94 1.91 -7.45
C THR A 48 -9.54 2.52 -7.54
N ASP A 49 -8.53 1.94 -6.88
CA ASP A 49 -7.14 2.36 -7.02
C ASP A 49 -6.61 2.15 -8.44
N MET A 50 -6.85 0.95 -9.00
CA MET A 50 -6.42 0.64 -10.38
C MET A 50 -7.06 1.56 -11.40
N LEU A 51 -8.36 1.84 -11.24
CA LEU A 51 -9.12 2.75 -12.09
C LEU A 51 -8.62 4.19 -11.97
N ASP A 52 -8.29 4.66 -10.76
CA ASP A 52 -7.74 6.00 -10.57
C ASP A 52 -6.37 6.14 -11.25
N GLY A 53 -5.49 5.16 -11.03
CA GLY A 53 -4.18 5.13 -11.67
C GLY A 53 -4.24 5.11 -13.21
N PHE A 54 -5.33 4.57 -13.78
CA PHE A 54 -5.59 4.59 -15.21
C PHE A 54 -6.20 5.92 -15.68
N ALA A 55 -7.22 6.42 -14.98
CA ALA A 55 -7.89 7.69 -15.26
C ALA A 55 -6.93 8.87 -15.16
N ALA A 56 -6.07 8.93 -14.14
CA ALA A 56 -5.07 9.96 -13.98
C ALA A 56 -4.05 10.01 -15.14
N ARG A 57 -3.77 8.86 -15.78
CA ARG A 57 -2.90 8.78 -16.96
C ARG A 57 -3.60 9.28 -18.22
N LEU A 58 -4.87 8.94 -18.41
CA LEU A 58 -5.64 9.33 -19.59
C LEU A 58 -6.06 10.80 -19.58
N PHE A 59 -6.55 11.30 -18.45
CA PHE A 59 -7.12 12.64 -18.37
C PHE A 59 -6.09 13.75 -18.07
N LYS A 60 -4.83 13.41 -17.79
CA LYS A 60 -3.76 14.34 -17.36
C LYS A 60 -4.16 15.25 -16.17
N GLN A 61 -5.23 14.91 -15.45
CA GLN A 61 -5.76 15.66 -14.31
C GLN A 61 -5.05 15.26 -13.01
N ARG A 62 -3.72 15.38 -12.96
CA ARG A 62 -2.98 15.19 -11.71
C ARG A 62 -2.98 16.48 -10.91
N THR A 63 -3.58 16.44 -9.73
CA THR A 63 -3.44 17.52 -8.74
C THR A 63 -2.25 17.22 -7.83
N SER A 64 -1.59 18.25 -7.32
CA SER A 64 -0.49 18.11 -6.36
C SER A 64 -0.94 17.41 -5.08
N LEU A 65 -2.16 17.70 -4.61
CA LEU A 65 -2.75 17.09 -3.42
C LEU A 65 -3.09 15.61 -3.62
N GLY A 66 -3.79 15.25 -4.71
CA GLY A 66 -4.12 13.84 -4.99
C GLY A 66 -2.87 12.97 -5.12
N THR A 67 -1.87 13.45 -5.88
CA THR A 67 -0.60 12.70 -6.08
C THR A 67 0.12 12.38 -4.76
N LEU A 68 -0.02 13.22 -3.72
CA LEU A 68 0.55 12.97 -2.40
C LEU A 68 -0.36 12.08 -1.53
N LEU A 69 -1.68 12.24 -1.64
CA LEU A 69 -2.67 11.50 -0.85
C LEU A 69 -2.82 10.04 -1.31
N ASP A 70 -2.68 9.74 -2.60
CA ASP A 70 -2.90 8.40 -3.14
C ASP A 70 -1.98 7.36 -2.47
N PRO A 71 -0.64 7.54 -2.42
CA PRO A 71 0.25 6.58 -1.79
C PRO A 71 0.03 6.45 -0.28
N VAL A 72 -0.53 7.48 0.37
CA VAL A 72 -0.85 7.45 1.81
C VAL A 72 -2.11 6.64 2.04
N ALA A 73 -3.16 6.86 1.25
CA ALA A 73 -4.40 6.11 1.32
C ALA A 73 -4.18 4.61 1.08
N ASP A 74 -3.34 4.25 0.12
CA ASP A 74 -2.99 2.84 -0.14
C ASP A 74 -2.33 2.17 1.06
N LYS A 75 -1.38 2.86 1.69
CA LYS A 75 -0.71 2.34 2.89
C LYS A 75 -1.68 2.21 4.04
N ILE A 76 -2.58 3.18 4.24
CA ILE A 76 -3.63 3.10 5.25
C ILE A 76 -4.50 1.87 5.00
N LEU A 77 -5.00 1.68 3.78
CA LEU A 77 -5.84 0.55 3.41
C LEU A 77 -5.15 -0.79 3.69
N LEU A 78 -3.91 -0.97 3.22
CA LEU A 78 -3.17 -2.22 3.40
C LEU A 78 -2.83 -2.47 4.88
N LEU A 79 -2.28 -1.48 5.58
CA LEU A 79 -1.85 -1.63 6.98
C LEU A 79 -3.03 -1.87 7.92
N THR A 80 -4.15 -1.15 7.74
CA THR A 80 -5.36 -1.35 8.53
C THR A 80 -5.97 -2.73 8.27
N THR A 81 -5.98 -3.17 7.01
CA THR A 81 -6.46 -4.52 6.65
C THR A 81 -5.58 -5.59 7.28
N PHE A 82 -4.26 -5.53 7.13
CA PHE A 82 -3.32 -6.46 7.79
C PHE A 82 -3.47 -6.46 9.32
N ALA A 83 -3.58 -5.28 9.94
CA ALA A 83 -3.80 -5.18 11.37
C ALA A 83 -5.11 -5.87 11.80
N SER A 84 -6.20 -5.66 11.07
CA SER A 84 -7.48 -6.32 11.37
C SER A 84 -7.44 -7.84 11.17
N LEU A 85 -6.70 -8.35 10.18
CA LEU A 85 -6.50 -9.80 10.00
C LEU A 85 -5.74 -10.41 11.18
N ILE A 86 -4.73 -9.70 11.70
CA ILE A 86 -3.99 -10.13 12.90
C ILE A 86 -4.87 -10.10 14.14
N VAL A 87 -5.68 -9.05 14.31
CA VAL A 87 -6.60 -8.90 15.46
C VAL A 87 -7.71 -9.94 15.43
N ALA A 88 -8.24 -10.27 14.25
CA ALA A 88 -9.21 -11.36 14.09
C ALA A 88 -8.64 -12.72 14.55
N ASN A 89 -7.30 -12.83 14.58
CA ASN A 89 -6.50 -13.89 15.20
C ASN A 89 -7.08 -15.30 14.99
N MET A 90 -7.29 -15.64 13.72
CA MET A 90 -7.89 -16.92 13.35
C MET A 90 -6.93 -18.06 13.63
N SER A 91 -7.38 -19.01 14.46
CA SER A 91 -6.58 -20.10 15.02
C SER A 91 -5.84 -20.95 14.00
N GLN A 92 -6.29 -20.99 12.73
CA GLN A 92 -5.69 -21.83 11.70
C GLN A 92 -4.70 -21.11 10.77
N LEU A 93 -4.78 -19.78 10.63
CA LEU A 93 -3.93 -18.97 9.74
C LEU A 93 -3.45 -17.72 10.47
N VAL A 94 -2.55 -17.92 11.43
CA VAL A 94 -2.05 -16.85 12.28
C VAL A 94 -0.98 -16.06 11.54
N ILE A 95 -1.26 -14.77 11.33
CA ILE A 95 -0.25 -13.81 10.86
C ILE A 95 0.50 -13.30 12.10
N PRO A 96 1.81 -13.52 12.21
CA PRO A 96 2.57 -13.04 13.36
C PRO A 96 2.59 -11.51 13.46
N PHE A 97 2.47 -10.96 14.67
CA PHE A 97 2.49 -9.51 14.88
C PHE A 97 3.77 -8.83 14.36
N TRP A 98 4.92 -9.52 14.45
CA TRP A 98 6.19 -9.01 13.94
C TRP A 98 6.15 -8.71 12.43
N PHE A 99 5.31 -9.41 11.67
CA PHE A 99 5.16 -9.18 10.24
C PHE A 99 4.56 -7.81 9.94
N LEU A 100 3.56 -7.39 10.71
CA LEU A 100 2.99 -6.05 10.60
C LEU A 100 4.03 -4.99 10.93
N ILE A 101 4.80 -5.19 12.00
CA ILE A 101 5.91 -4.30 12.36
C ILE A 101 6.92 -4.22 11.21
N PHE A 102 7.30 -5.35 10.63
CA PHE A 102 8.23 -5.40 9.49
C PHE A 102 7.72 -4.60 8.29
N LEU A 103 6.44 -4.76 7.92
CA LEU A 103 5.82 -3.98 6.84
C LEU A 103 5.80 -2.48 7.16
N LEU A 104 5.42 -2.11 8.38
CA LEU A 104 5.41 -0.72 8.85
C LEU A 104 6.80 -0.08 8.80
N VAL A 105 7.81 -0.75 9.37
CA VAL A 105 9.19 -0.26 9.41
C VAL A 105 9.74 -0.09 8.00
N ARG A 106 9.49 -1.04 7.09
CA ARG A 106 9.88 -0.88 5.68
C ARG A 106 9.27 0.38 5.07
N GLU A 107 7.96 0.59 5.25
CA GLU A 107 7.28 1.76 4.70
C GLU A 107 7.83 3.07 5.27
N LEU A 108 8.12 3.09 6.58
CA LEU A 108 8.76 4.23 7.23
C LEU A 108 10.16 4.51 6.67
N ILE A 109 11.00 3.48 6.49
CA ILE A 109 12.35 3.64 5.94
C ILE A 109 12.27 4.21 4.51
N ILE A 110 11.36 3.74 3.67
CA ILE A 110 11.20 4.23 2.29
C ILE A 110 10.76 5.71 2.31
N VAL A 111 9.79 6.07 3.16
CA VAL A 111 9.30 7.46 3.24
C VAL A 111 10.36 8.41 3.80
N ILE A 112 11.01 8.03 4.91
CA ILE A 112 12.08 8.82 5.53
C ILE A 112 13.26 8.98 4.57
N GLY A 113 13.69 7.89 3.92
CA GLY A 113 14.74 7.94 2.91
C GLY A 113 14.39 8.87 1.75
N ALA A 114 13.13 8.85 1.30
CA ALA A 114 12.67 9.75 0.26
C ALA A 114 12.67 11.22 0.68
N LEU A 115 12.23 11.52 1.91
CA LEU A 115 12.28 12.86 2.47
C LEU A 115 13.72 13.36 2.62
N LEU A 116 14.64 12.52 3.12
CA LEU A 116 16.06 12.90 3.26
C LEU A 116 16.69 13.28 1.92
N VAL A 117 16.45 12.48 0.87
CA VAL A 117 16.93 12.81 -0.48
C VAL A 117 16.32 14.12 -0.96
N ALA A 118 15.02 14.33 -0.73
CA ALA A 118 14.36 15.58 -1.12
C ALA A 118 14.92 16.81 -0.39
N PHE A 119 15.22 16.68 0.90
CA PHE A 119 15.85 17.75 1.69
C PHE A 119 17.26 18.11 1.17
N VAL A 120 18.05 17.12 0.76
CA VAL A 120 19.43 17.33 0.29
C VAL A 120 19.49 17.76 -1.18
N SER A 121 18.65 17.18 -2.03
CA SER A 121 18.68 17.41 -3.48
C SER A 121 17.77 18.54 -3.94
N HIS A 122 16.89 19.07 -3.07
CA HIS A 122 15.79 19.99 -3.41
C HIS A 122 14.87 19.48 -4.52
N ASP A 123 14.90 18.16 -4.79
CA ASP A 123 14.05 17.49 -5.77
C ASP A 123 13.39 16.28 -5.11
N LEU A 124 12.05 16.29 -5.12
CA LEU A 124 11.21 15.24 -4.54
C LEU A 124 10.97 14.07 -5.50
N LYS A 125 11.57 14.06 -6.70
CA LYS A 125 11.30 13.04 -7.72
C LYS A 125 12.02 11.72 -7.48
N ILE A 126 11.64 11.00 -6.43
CA ILE A 126 11.93 9.57 -6.33
C ILE A 126 10.80 8.81 -7.01
N ASN A 127 11.08 8.33 -8.21
CA ASN A 127 10.13 7.51 -8.95
C ASN A 127 9.92 6.16 -8.25
N PRO A 128 8.67 5.69 -8.12
CA PRO A 128 8.39 4.40 -7.51
C PRO A 128 9.04 3.27 -8.31
N THR A 129 9.77 2.41 -7.63
CA THR A 129 10.50 1.30 -8.24
C THR A 129 9.56 0.15 -8.61
N ILE A 130 9.92 -0.62 -9.64
CA ILE A 130 9.17 -1.81 -10.07
C ILE A 130 9.03 -2.79 -8.89
N TRP A 131 10.11 -2.98 -8.11
CA TRP A 131 10.12 -3.84 -6.93
C TRP A 131 9.17 -3.38 -5.82
N GLY A 132 9.04 -2.06 -5.63
CA GLY A 132 8.04 -1.50 -4.73
C GLY A 132 6.61 -1.84 -5.15
N LYS A 133 6.30 -1.66 -6.44
CA LYS A 133 4.98 -1.99 -7.00
C LYS A 133 4.67 -3.48 -6.97
N LEU A 134 5.66 -4.34 -7.21
CA LEU A 134 5.48 -5.78 -7.10
C LEU A 134 5.18 -6.19 -5.65
N THR A 135 5.85 -5.58 -4.67
CA THR A 135 5.60 -5.86 -3.25
C THR A 135 4.15 -5.57 -2.87
N THR A 136 3.64 -4.38 -3.23
CA THR A 136 2.25 -4.00 -2.93
C THR A 136 1.25 -4.87 -3.69
N PHE A 137 1.55 -5.23 -4.94
CA PHE A 137 0.74 -6.17 -5.72
C PHE A 137 0.61 -7.54 -5.03
N PHE A 138 1.72 -8.12 -4.56
CA PHE A 138 1.68 -9.39 -3.84
C PHE A 138 0.97 -9.29 -2.48
N GLN A 139 1.07 -8.15 -1.79
CA GLN A 139 0.31 -7.91 -0.56
C GLN A 139 -1.20 -7.87 -0.81
N ILE A 140 -1.64 -7.17 -1.86
CA ILE A 140 -3.05 -7.12 -2.26
C ILE A 140 -3.56 -8.53 -2.57
N ILE A 141 -2.83 -9.29 -3.38
CA ILE A 141 -3.17 -10.68 -3.71
C ILE A 141 -3.28 -11.54 -2.45
N PHE A 142 -2.32 -11.39 -1.53
CA PHE A 142 -2.35 -12.15 -0.28
C PHE A 142 -3.58 -11.85 0.58
N ILE A 143 -3.95 -10.58 0.71
CA ILE A 143 -5.16 -10.19 1.45
C ILE A 143 -6.40 -10.82 0.80
N PHE A 144 -6.56 -10.69 -0.52
CA PHE A 144 -7.66 -11.33 -1.25
C PHE A 144 -7.70 -12.83 -1.02
N TRP A 145 -6.55 -13.47 -1.18
CA TRP A 145 -6.41 -14.90 -1.02
C TRP A 145 -6.76 -15.35 0.40
N TYR A 146 -6.24 -14.65 1.42
CA TYR A 146 -6.53 -14.91 2.82
C TYR A 146 -8.02 -14.79 3.10
N MET A 147 -8.67 -13.69 2.70
CA MET A 147 -10.11 -13.51 2.86
C MET A 147 -10.92 -14.58 2.13
N SER A 148 -10.48 -14.98 0.94
CA SER A 148 -11.14 -16.02 0.14
C SER A 148 -11.08 -17.39 0.82
N CYS A 149 -9.95 -17.72 1.46
CA CYS A 149 -9.81 -18.95 2.24
C CYS A 149 -10.89 -19.05 3.32
N PHE A 150 -11.11 -17.96 4.08
CA PHE A 150 -12.15 -17.93 5.10
C PHE A 150 -13.58 -17.90 4.52
N PHE A 151 -13.79 -17.20 3.40
CA PHE A 151 -15.08 -17.19 2.71
C PHE A 151 -15.50 -18.59 2.25
N PHE A 152 -14.58 -19.36 1.66
CA PHE A 152 -14.85 -20.73 1.21
C PHE A 152 -14.64 -21.80 2.30
N SER A 153 -14.32 -21.40 3.54
CA SER A 153 -13.96 -22.31 4.64
C SER A 153 -12.86 -23.31 4.27
N TRP A 154 -11.94 -22.90 3.39
CA TRP A 154 -10.83 -23.70 2.92
C TRP A 154 -9.52 -23.22 3.57
N ILE A 155 -8.77 -24.13 4.22
CA ILE A 155 -7.56 -23.78 4.98
C ILE A 155 -6.31 -24.43 4.36
N PRO A 156 -5.79 -23.90 3.26
CA PRO A 156 -4.60 -24.42 2.60
C PRO A 156 -3.31 -23.83 3.25
N ILE A 157 -2.84 -24.48 4.31
CA ILE A 157 -1.69 -24.03 5.12
C ILE A 157 -0.40 -23.86 4.28
N LYS A 158 -0.14 -24.76 3.32
CA LYS A 158 1.06 -24.71 2.47
C LYS A 158 1.15 -23.43 1.65
N THR A 159 0.04 -23.03 1.04
CA THR A 159 -0.05 -21.80 0.24
C THR A 159 0.04 -20.56 1.10
N PHE A 160 -0.44 -20.58 2.36
CA PHE A 160 -0.24 -19.48 3.30
C PHE A 160 1.25 -19.21 3.54
N PHE A 161 2.01 -20.25 3.90
CA PHE A 161 3.46 -20.12 4.12
C PHE A 161 4.19 -19.67 2.85
N LEU A 162 3.79 -20.19 1.69
CA LEU A 162 4.36 -19.80 0.41
C LEU A 162 4.20 -18.29 0.16
N PHE A 163 2.96 -17.77 0.24
CA PHE A 163 2.70 -16.34 0.07
C PHE A 163 3.45 -15.49 1.10
N PHE A 164 3.44 -15.92 2.36
CA PHE A 164 4.10 -15.20 3.44
C PHE A 164 5.61 -15.03 3.19
N VAL A 165 6.29 -16.12 2.80
CA VAL A 165 7.71 -16.10 2.44
C VAL A 165 7.95 -15.21 1.21
N PHE A 166 7.11 -15.31 0.18
CA PHE A 166 7.21 -14.44 -1.00
C PHE A 166 7.13 -12.96 -0.62
N ILE A 167 6.16 -12.56 0.20
CA ILE A 167 6.02 -11.15 0.60
C ILE A 167 7.26 -10.67 1.34
N ILE A 168 7.82 -11.47 2.25
CA ILE A 168 9.04 -11.10 2.98
C ILE A 168 10.21 -10.88 2.02
N ILE A 169 10.42 -11.80 1.08
CA ILE A 169 11.50 -11.73 0.09
C ILE A 169 11.35 -10.48 -0.77
N PHE A 170 10.18 -10.26 -1.37
CA PHE A 170 9.94 -9.09 -2.24
C PHE A 170 10.03 -7.77 -1.46
N SER A 171 9.49 -7.75 -0.23
CA SER A 171 9.55 -6.61 0.67
C SER A 171 10.98 -6.21 0.99
N THR A 172 11.82 -7.18 1.33
CA THR A 172 13.24 -6.99 1.64
C THR A 172 14.01 -6.52 0.40
N PHE A 173 13.79 -7.18 -0.73
CA PHE A 173 14.45 -6.81 -2.00
C PHE A 173 14.07 -5.39 -2.45
N SER A 174 12.79 -5.03 -2.32
CA SER A 174 12.30 -3.69 -2.58
C SER A 174 12.97 -2.66 -1.67
N LEU A 175 13.11 -2.95 -0.38
CA LEU A 175 13.76 -2.05 0.59
C LEU A 175 15.23 -1.81 0.23
N MET A 176 15.98 -2.87 -0.05
CA MET A 176 17.39 -2.78 -0.47
C MET A 176 17.53 -1.91 -1.73
N ASN A 177 16.63 -2.07 -2.71
CA ASN A 177 16.66 -1.29 -3.93
C ASN A 177 16.41 0.21 -3.67
N TYR A 178 15.46 0.56 -2.80
CA TYR A 178 15.22 1.96 -2.42
C TYR A 178 16.41 2.58 -1.69
N ILE A 179 17.03 1.85 -0.76
CA ILE A 179 18.22 2.30 -0.03
C ILE A 179 19.37 2.57 -1.01
N ASN A 180 19.63 1.66 -1.95
CA ASN A 180 20.69 1.81 -2.94
C ASN A 180 20.48 3.02 -3.86
N ILE A 181 19.23 3.29 -4.25
CA ILE A 181 18.87 4.47 -5.04
C ILE A 181 19.12 5.75 -4.22
N GLY A 182 18.66 5.78 -2.96
CA GLY A 182 18.87 6.93 -2.08
C GLY A 182 20.35 7.26 -1.87
N ILE A 183 21.16 6.25 -1.58
CA ILE A 183 22.62 6.41 -1.39
C ILE A 183 23.28 6.95 -2.68
N LYS A 184 22.94 6.41 -3.85
CA LYS A 184 23.51 6.88 -5.12
C LYS A 184 23.21 8.35 -5.38
N ILE A 185 21.99 8.81 -5.11
CA ILE A 185 21.59 10.20 -5.29
C ILE A 185 22.36 11.12 -4.33
N LEU A 186 22.47 10.72 -3.06
CA LEU A 186 23.22 11.48 -2.06
C LEU A 186 24.71 11.59 -2.43
N LEU A 187 25.35 10.48 -2.83
CA LEU A 187 26.76 10.47 -3.22
C LEU A 187 27.05 11.32 -4.46
N GLN A 188 26.14 11.35 -5.45
CA GLN A 188 26.30 12.20 -6.62
C GLN A 188 26.28 13.69 -6.26
N LYS A 189 25.46 14.09 -5.27
CA LYS A 189 25.37 15.48 -4.83
C LYS A 189 26.59 15.93 -4.04
N PHE A 190 27.18 15.08 -3.20
CA PHE A 190 28.40 15.42 -2.47
C PHE A 190 29.64 15.54 -3.37
N LYS A 191 29.59 14.99 -4.60
CA LYS A 191 30.69 15.05 -5.56
C LYS A 191 30.60 16.24 -6.55
N SER A 192 29.49 17.00 -6.55
CA SER A 192 29.29 18.22 -7.36
C SER A 192 29.50 19.48 -6.53
#